data_AF-A0A4Y7KD51-F1
#
_entry.id   AF-A0A4Y7KD51-F1
#
_cell.length_a   1.000
_cell.length_b   1.000
_cell.length_c   1.000
_cell.angle_alpha   90.00
_cell.angle_beta   90.00
_cell.angle_gamma   90.00
#
_symmetry.space_group_name_H-M   'P 1'
#
loop_
_entity.id
_entity.type
_entity.pdbx_description
1 polymer ?
#
loop_
_entity_poly.entity_id
_entity_poly.type
_entity_poly.pdbx_seq_one_letter_code
_entity_poly.pdbx_strand_id
1 'polypeptide(L)'
;MVMGTASDYLTNLPSRGLLSSTVLSSNLGGMRVYICEHDTSPPEDQVIKTNQTNILIRSLTLKNQKNNKPKTPSVKDTKSTTENVKGKRVAESAAEGNAPAKRANLSISTGNSKPAEGSRTRSTTSSSKDSYQTMTVERLRTLLKERGLTVKGKKDELIARLRSK
;
A
#
# COMPACT_ATOMS: atom_id res chain seq x y z
N MET A 1 46.81 -27.53 3.04
CA MET A 1 45.34 -27.35 3.07
C MET A 1 44.88 -27.27 1.63
N VAL A 2 44.13 -28.26 1.12
CA VAL A 2 43.59 -28.19 -0.24
C VAL A 2 42.45 -27.18 -0.25
N MET A 3 42.57 -26.12 -1.04
CA MET A 3 41.47 -25.16 -1.19
C MET A 3 40.50 -25.70 -2.24
N GLY A 4 39.24 -25.87 -1.84
CA GLY A 4 38.18 -26.29 -2.75
C GLY A 4 38.04 -25.31 -3.92
N THR A 5 37.81 -25.85 -5.10
CA THR A 5 37.46 -25.09 -6.30
C THR A 5 36.05 -24.49 -6.15
N ALA A 6 35.74 -23.45 -6.93
CA ALA A 6 34.39 -22.87 -6.92
C ALA A 6 33.30 -23.90 -7.29
N SER A 7 33.61 -24.92 -8.08
CA SER A 7 32.70 -26.02 -8.44
C SER A 7 32.31 -26.90 -7.25
N ASP A 8 33.19 -27.11 -6.28
CA ASP A 8 32.92 -28.01 -5.14
C ASP A 8 31.75 -27.50 -4.29
N TYR A 9 31.68 -26.17 -4.11
CA TYR A 9 30.60 -25.45 -3.43
C TYR A 9 29.30 -25.34 -4.25
N LEU A 10 29.30 -25.77 -5.51
CA LEU A 10 28.14 -25.78 -6.43
C LEU A 10 27.63 -27.20 -6.71
N THR A 11 28.20 -28.21 -6.05
CA THR A 11 27.65 -29.58 -6.07
C THR A 11 26.33 -29.66 -5.28
N ASN A 12 25.50 -30.67 -5.58
CA ASN A 12 24.29 -31.00 -4.80
C ASN A 12 23.22 -29.89 -4.71
N LEU A 13 23.08 -29.05 -5.74
CA LEU A 13 21.98 -28.07 -5.83
C LEU A 13 20.60 -28.76 -5.77
N PRO A 14 19.58 -28.18 -5.09
CA PRO A 14 18.27 -28.82 -4.95
C PRO A 14 17.53 -29.04 -6.28
N SER A 15 17.31 -30.30 -6.65
CA SER A 15 16.59 -30.74 -7.85
C SER A 15 15.07 -30.53 -7.75
N ARG A 16 14.63 -29.28 -7.78
CA ARG A 16 13.21 -28.87 -7.65
C ARG A 16 12.40 -28.88 -8.96
N GLY A 17 12.96 -29.37 -10.06
CA GLY A 17 12.27 -29.41 -11.36
C GLY A 17 12.97 -30.27 -12.41
N LEU A 18 12.24 -30.61 -13.48
CA LEU A 18 12.66 -31.54 -14.54
C LEU A 18 13.40 -30.84 -15.69
N LEU A 19 14.40 -30.02 -15.38
CA LEU A 19 15.21 -29.29 -16.36
C LEU A 19 16.30 -30.18 -17.02
N SER A 20 15.93 -31.40 -17.39
CA SER A 20 16.81 -32.42 -17.97
C SER A 20 16.75 -32.47 -19.51
N SER A 21 15.75 -31.83 -20.13
CA SER A 21 15.65 -31.71 -21.58
C SER A 21 16.21 -30.37 -22.05
N THR A 22 17.16 -30.41 -22.99
CA THR A 22 17.69 -29.24 -23.70
C THR A 22 16.86 -28.86 -24.93
N VAL A 23 15.79 -29.61 -25.24
CA VAL A 23 14.94 -29.35 -26.40
C VAL A 23 14.11 -28.09 -26.15
N LEU A 24 14.36 -27.04 -26.96
CA LEU A 24 13.49 -25.87 -26.99
C LEU A 24 12.09 -26.30 -27.41
N SER A 25 11.12 -26.12 -26.51
CA SER A 25 9.70 -26.38 -26.81
C SER A 25 9.27 -25.60 -28.05
N SER A 26 8.75 -26.30 -29.06
CA SER A 26 8.31 -25.72 -30.34
C SER A 26 7.10 -24.77 -30.25
N ASN A 27 6.64 -24.49 -29.04
CA ASN A 27 5.65 -23.45 -28.75
C ASN A 27 6.32 -22.06 -28.82
N LEU A 28 6.56 -21.55 -30.02
CA LEU A 28 7.08 -20.18 -30.24
C LEU A 28 6.04 -19.10 -29.87
N GLY A 29 4.77 -19.46 -29.69
CA GLY A 29 3.79 -18.64 -29.00
C GLY A 29 4.08 -18.63 -27.49
N GLY A 30 4.22 -17.44 -26.91
CA GLY A 30 4.49 -17.23 -25.49
C GLY A 30 3.37 -17.71 -24.55
N MET A 31 3.43 -17.28 -23.29
CA MET A 31 2.49 -17.72 -22.25
C MET A 31 1.03 -17.51 -22.68
N ARG A 32 0.32 -18.63 -22.89
CA ARG A 32 -1.02 -18.64 -23.49
C ARG A 32 -2.02 -17.93 -22.58
N VAL A 33 -2.89 -17.12 -23.19
CA VAL A 33 -4.04 -16.51 -22.51
C VAL A 33 -4.99 -17.61 -22.07
N TYR A 34 -5.30 -17.66 -20.77
CA TYR A 34 -6.34 -18.53 -20.24
C TYR A 34 -7.72 -17.90 -20.46
N ILE A 35 -8.66 -18.69 -20.95
CA ILE A 35 -10.06 -18.31 -21.18
C ILE A 35 -10.92 -19.23 -20.33
N CYS A 36 -11.76 -18.67 -19.46
CA CYS A 36 -12.70 -19.45 -18.66
C CYS A 36 -13.90 -19.86 -19.51
N GLU A 37 -14.04 -21.15 -19.80
CA GLU A 37 -15.24 -21.72 -20.44
C GLU A 37 -16.32 -22.13 -19.42
N HIS A 38 -15.95 -22.26 -18.15
CA HIS A 38 -16.83 -22.55 -17.01
C HIS A 38 -16.99 -21.32 -16.11
N ASP A 39 -18.04 -21.30 -15.28
CA ASP A 39 -18.19 -20.27 -14.25
C ASP A 39 -17.06 -20.36 -13.22
N THR A 40 -16.40 -19.23 -12.97
CA THR A 40 -15.36 -19.07 -11.95
C THR A 40 -15.81 -18.15 -10.82
N SER A 41 -17.12 -18.10 -10.55
CA SER A 41 -17.65 -17.51 -9.33
C SER A 41 -17.05 -18.21 -8.08
N PRO A 42 -16.71 -17.47 -7.01
CA PRO A 42 -16.26 -18.09 -5.78
C PRO A 42 -17.43 -18.81 -5.09
N PRO A 43 -17.19 -19.91 -4.35
CA PRO A 43 -18.24 -20.59 -3.58
C PRO A 43 -18.98 -19.61 -2.66
N GLU A 44 -20.31 -19.67 -2.66
CA GLU A 44 -21.19 -18.60 -2.15
C GLU A 44 -20.98 -18.28 -0.66
N ASP A 45 -20.58 -19.28 0.14
CA ASP A 45 -20.20 -19.13 1.55
C ASP A 45 -18.93 -18.29 1.78
N GLN A 46 -18.01 -18.23 0.81
CA GLN A 46 -16.63 -17.72 0.98
C GLN A 46 -16.50 -16.21 0.72
N VAL A 47 -17.31 -15.41 1.43
CA VAL A 47 -17.35 -13.95 1.26
C VAL A 47 -16.24 -13.24 2.06
N ILE A 48 -15.22 -12.73 1.37
CA ILE A 48 -14.16 -11.88 1.95
C ILE A 48 -14.77 -10.54 2.40
N LYS A 49 -14.71 -10.24 3.72
CA LYS A 49 -15.29 -9.02 4.32
C LYS A 49 -14.24 -8.21 5.09
N THR A 50 -14.06 -6.94 4.71
CA THR A 50 -13.20 -5.99 5.44
C THR A 50 -13.92 -5.42 6.65
N ASN A 51 -13.26 -5.41 7.81
CA ASN A 51 -13.78 -4.77 9.02
C ASN A 51 -13.79 -3.23 8.88
N GLN A 52 -14.97 -2.63 8.96
CA GLN A 52 -15.18 -1.18 8.76
C GLN A 52 -14.81 -0.33 9.99
N THR A 53 -14.54 -0.94 11.16
CA THR A 53 -14.15 -0.22 12.37
C THR A 53 -12.72 0.30 12.27
N ASN A 54 -12.54 1.61 12.46
CA ASN A 54 -11.22 2.23 12.52
C ASN A 54 -10.31 1.52 13.54
N ILE A 55 -9.04 1.30 13.16
CA ILE A 55 -8.05 0.54 13.96
C ILE A 55 -7.84 1.08 15.38
N LEU A 56 -7.99 2.39 15.60
CA LEU A 56 -7.88 3.01 16.93
C LEU A 56 -9.12 2.73 17.78
N ILE A 57 -10.32 2.80 17.20
CA ILE A 57 -11.56 2.44 17.89
C ILE A 57 -11.53 0.95 18.26
N ARG A 58 -11.07 0.09 17.35
CA ARG A 58 -10.91 -1.36 17.59
C ARG A 58 -9.89 -1.66 18.69
N SER A 59 -8.74 -1.00 18.73
CA SER A 59 -7.72 -1.24 19.77
C SER A 59 -8.16 -0.72 21.15
N LEU A 60 -8.83 0.44 21.22
CA LEU A 60 -9.36 1.00 22.46
C LEU A 60 -10.53 0.18 23.02
N THR A 61 -11.46 -0.27 22.18
CA THR A 61 -12.57 -1.15 22.62
C THR A 61 -12.06 -2.49 23.16
N LEU A 62 -11.09 -3.13 22.50
CA LEU A 62 -10.45 -4.35 23.00
C LEU A 62 -9.71 -4.13 24.33
N LYS A 63 -9.02 -3.00 24.49
CA LYS A 63 -8.36 -2.62 25.76
C LYS A 63 -9.39 -2.41 26.88
N ASN A 64 -10.50 -1.74 26.59
CA ASN A 64 -11.58 -1.50 27.56
C ASN A 64 -12.29 -2.80 27.95
N GLN A 65 -12.55 -3.71 27.02
CA GLN A 65 -13.08 -5.05 27.33
C GLN A 65 -12.11 -5.87 28.20
N LYS A 66 -10.80 -5.81 27.96
CA LYS A 66 -9.80 -6.46 28.82
C LYS A 66 -9.78 -5.87 30.23
N ASN A 67 -9.96 -4.56 30.38
CA ASN A 67 -9.98 -3.88 31.67
C ASN A 67 -11.29 -4.09 32.45
N ASN A 68 -12.43 -4.18 31.76
CA ASN A 68 -13.76 -4.28 32.37
C ASN A 68 -14.26 -5.72 32.53
N LYS A 69 -13.51 -6.74 32.08
CA LYS A 69 -13.85 -8.15 32.36
C LYS A 69 -13.70 -8.39 33.88
N PRO A 70 -14.73 -8.90 34.58
CA PRO A 70 -14.62 -9.19 36.00
C PRO A 70 -13.50 -10.23 36.24
N LYS A 71 -12.70 -10.00 37.29
CA LYS A 71 -11.71 -10.98 37.76
C LYS A 71 -12.43 -12.17 38.41
N THR A 72 -12.89 -13.12 37.60
CA THR A 72 -13.18 -14.48 38.06
C THR A 72 -11.90 -15.06 38.67
N PRO A 73 -11.89 -15.51 39.94
CA PRO A 73 -10.67 -15.94 40.60
C PRO A 73 -10.23 -17.32 40.10
N SER A 74 -9.30 -17.34 39.12
CA SER A 74 -8.39 -18.48 38.96
C SER A 74 -7.51 -18.57 40.21
N VAL A 75 -7.47 -19.74 40.82
CA VAL A 75 -6.97 -19.97 42.19
C VAL A 75 -5.47 -19.63 42.36
N LYS A 76 -5.13 -19.21 43.59
CA LYS A 76 -3.81 -19.17 44.27
C LYS A 76 -2.82 -20.27 43.83
N ASP A 77 -1.49 -20.13 43.88
CA ASP A 77 -0.51 -19.14 44.37
C ASP A 77 0.70 -19.10 43.36
N THR A 78 1.77 -18.28 43.39
CA THR A 78 2.56 -17.71 44.50
C THR A 78 3.18 -16.31 44.22
N LYS A 79 2.99 -15.42 45.20
CA LYS A 79 3.82 -14.29 45.67
C LYS A 79 5.19 -14.00 45.01
N SER A 80 5.39 -12.76 44.55
CA SER A 80 6.66 -12.01 44.68
C SER A 80 6.41 -10.48 44.76
N THR A 81 7.43 -9.70 45.13
CA THR A 81 7.25 -8.40 45.82
C THR A 81 8.51 -7.52 45.64
N THR A 82 8.45 -6.22 45.30
CA THR A 82 7.31 -5.34 44.92
C THR A 82 7.50 -4.78 43.49
N GLU A 83 7.72 -3.51 43.09
CA GLU A 83 7.65 -2.15 43.68
C GLU A 83 7.39 -1.09 42.58
N ASN A 84 6.99 0.12 42.98
CA ASN A 84 6.76 1.27 42.10
C ASN A 84 7.85 2.34 42.29
N VAL A 85 8.88 2.36 41.44
CA VAL A 85 9.89 3.45 41.42
C VAL A 85 10.16 4.00 40.03
N LYS A 86 9.85 5.29 39.91
CA LYS A 86 10.07 6.23 38.80
C LYS A 86 11.55 6.39 38.42
N GLY A 87 12.04 5.59 37.47
CA GLY A 87 13.42 5.64 36.98
C GLY A 87 13.77 6.84 36.08
N LYS A 88 14.03 8.02 36.68
CA LYS A 88 14.82 9.08 36.01
C LYS A 88 16.30 8.69 36.01
N ARG A 89 17.01 8.92 34.88
CA ARG A 89 18.46 9.20 34.87
C ARG A 89 18.74 10.37 33.91
N VAL A 90 19.62 11.26 34.34
CA VAL A 90 20.16 12.44 33.63
C VAL A 90 21.65 12.11 33.50
N ALA A 91 22.14 11.76 32.32
CA ALA A 91 22.61 12.67 31.26
C ALA A 91 23.91 13.40 31.64
N GLU A 92 24.98 13.06 30.93
CA GLU A 92 26.19 13.88 30.74
C GLU A 92 26.55 13.84 29.24
N SER A 93 27.30 14.83 28.77
CA SER A 93 27.36 15.22 27.36
C SER A 93 28.74 14.98 26.74
N ALA A 94 28.76 14.55 25.48
CA ALA A 94 29.87 14.77 24.55
C ALA A 94 29.33 15.52 23.32
N ALA A 95 30.04 16.55 22.86
CA ALA A 95 29.52 17.54 21.92
C ALA A 95 29.83 17.23 20.44
N GLU A 96 28.94 17.76 19.58
CA GLU A 96 29.08 18.10 18.16
C GLU A 96 29.98 17.24 17.24
N GLY A 97 29.33 16.58 16.26
CA GLY A 97 30.00 15.75 15.25
C GLY A 97 29.28 15.71 13.90
N ASN A 98 29.17 16.86 13.23
CA ASN A 98 28.75 17.05 11.83
C ASN A 98 27.34 16.57 11.35
N ALA A 99 26.61 17.54 10.79
CA ALA A 99 25.63 17.43 9.70
C ALA A 99 24.46 16.41 9.82
N PRO A 100 23.20 16.87 9.94
CA PRO A 100 22.06 16.05 9.54
C PRO A 100 22.10 15.86 8.01
N ALA A 101 22.55 14.67 7.57
CA ALA A 101 22.50 14.29 6.16
C ALA A 101 21.08 14.47 5.63
N LYS A 102 20.92 15.40 4.66
CA LYS A 102 19.62 15.83 4.13
C LYS A 102 18.84 14.60 3.64
N ARG A 103 17.84 14.16 4.42
CA ARG A 103 16.86 13.17 3.95
C ARG A 103 16.07 13.80 2.82
N ALA A 104 16.50 13.53 1.59
CA ALA A 104 15.92 14.12 0.40
C ALA A 104 14.44 13.77 0.33
N ASN A 105 13.59 14.80 0.33
CA ASN A 105 12.17 14.66 0.05
C ASN A 105 11.98 14.37 -1.44
N LEU A 106 12.25 13.13 -1.84
CA LEU A 106 12.06 12.63 -3.20
C LEU A 106 10.57 12.42 -3.48
N SER A 107 9.85 13.54 -3.56
CA SER A 107 8.55 13.66 -4.22
C SER A 107 8.71 13.46 -5.73
N ILE A 108 9.06 12.23 -6.14
CA ILE A 108 9.01 11.80 -7.54
C ILE A 108 7.74 10.96 -7.72
N SER A 109 6.72 11.66 -8.19
CA SER A 109 5.58 11.05 -8.87
C SER A 109 5.99 10.51 -10.24
N THR A 110 5.12 9.69 -10.83
CA THR A 110 5.17 9.14 -12.22
C THR A 110 5.79 7.75 -12.35
N GLY A 111 4.90 6.75 -12.39
CA GLY A 111 5.19 5.34 -12.71
C GLY A 111 3.90 4.55 -12.98
N ASN A 112 2.85 5.24 -13.46
CA ASN A 112 1.48 4.74 -13.43
C ASN A 112 1.12 3.92 -14.68
N SER A 113 1.74 2.74 -14.81
CA SER A 113 1.41 1.75 -15.83
C SER A 113 -0.03 1.25 -15.64
N LYS A 114 -0.97 1.85 -16.38
CA LYS A 114 -2.32 1.28 -16.56
C LYS A 114 -2.26 0.15 -17.60
N PRO A 115 -2.72 -1.06 -17.28
CA PRO A 115 -3.34 -1.90 -18.29
C PRO A 115 -4.64 -1.22 -18.77
N ALA A 116 -4.84 -1.17 -20.08
CA ALA A 116 -6.17 -1.42 -20.63
C ALA A 116 -6.47 -2.93 -20.46
N GLU A 117 -7.70 -3.43 -20.56
CA GLU A 117 -8.91 -2.82 -21.11
C GLU A 117 -10.15 -3.36 -20.37
N GLY A 118 -11.30 -2.68 -20.48
CA GLY A 118 -12.51 -3.05 -19.73
C GLY A 118 -13.76 -2.34 -20.26
N SER A 119 -14.28 -2.84 -21.38
CA SER A 119 -15.37 -2.18 -22.11
C SER A 119 -16.67 -2.07 -21.29
N ARG A 120 -17.18 -0.85 -21.15
CA ARG A 120 -18.60 -0.57 -20.91
C ARG A 120 -19.09 0.50 -21.88
N THR A 121 -19.91 0.09 -22.82
CA THR A 121 -20.47 0.90 -23.91
C THR A 121 -21.57 1.83 -23.42
N ARG A 122 -21.27 3.15 -23.31
CA ARG A 122 -22.31 4.19 -23.34
C ARG A 122 -21.77 5.56 -23.77
N SER A 123 -22.61 6.28 -24.53
CA SER A 123 -22.51 7.72 -24.87
C SER A 123 -21.19 8.22 -25.46
N THR A 124 -21.13 8.21 -26.79
CA THR A 124 -20.25 9.03 -27.63
C THR A 124 -20.57 10.54 -27.53
N THR A 125 -20.36 11.18 -26.37
CA THR A 125 -20.44 12.65 -26.19
C THR A 125 -19.66 13.15 -24.95
N SER A 126 -18.48 12.61 -24.66
CA SER A 126 -17.60 13.08 -23.56
C SER A 126 -16.97 14.45 -23.87
N SER A 127 -17.78 15.50 -23.82
CA SER A 127 -17.39 16.90 -24.05
C SER A 127 -16.31 17.39 -23.09
N SER A 128 -15.68 18.53 -23.40
CA SER A 128 -14.64 19.21 -22.59
C SER A 128 -15.00 19.42 -21.11
N LYS A 129 -16.29 19.31 -20.78
CA LYS A 129 -16.87 19.29 -19.43
C LYS A 129 -16.11 18.37 -18.47
N ASP A 130 -15.72 17.16 -18.89
CA ASP A 130 -15.10 16.16 -18.01
C ASP A 130 -13.60 16.38 -17.78
N SER A 131 -12.92 17.06 -18.71
CA SER A 131 -11.48 17.36 -18.65
C SER A 131 -11.09 18.13 -17.37
N TYR A 132 -11.94 19.03 -16.89
CA TYR A 132 -11.71 19.76 -15.63
C TYR A 132 -12.00 18.94 -14.37
N GLN A 133 -12.75 17.83 -14.45
CA GLN A 133 -13.09 17.02 -13.27
C GLN A 133 -11.89 16.20 -12.77
N THR A 134 -11.07 15.71 -13.71
CA THR A 134 -9.87 14.90 -13.44
C THR A 134 -8.67 15.73 -12.93
N MET A 135 -8.69 17.06 -13.11
CA MET A 135 -7.61 17.95 -12.66
C MET A 135 -7.51 18.13 -11.15
N THR A 136 -6.31 18.45 -10.67
CA THR A 136 -6.05 18.88 -9.28
C THR A 136 -6.52 20.31 -9.05
N VAL A 137 -6.80 20.66 -7.78
CA VAL A 137 -7.22 22.02 -7.40
C VAL A 137 -6.16 23.07 -7.77
N GLU A 138 -4.88 22.71 -7.72
CA GLU A 138 -3.77 23.56 -8.14
C GLU A 138 -3.82 23.86 -9.64
N ARG A 139 -3.99 22.85 -10.50
CA ARG A 139 -4.08 23.03 -11.96
C ARG A 139 -5.32 23.81 -12.37
N LEU A 140 -6.44 23.63 -11.65
CA LEU A 140 -7.64 24.46 -11.82
C LEU A 140 -7.38 25.93 -11.43
N ARG A 141 -6.60 26.17 -10.37
CA ARG A 141 -6.18 27.53 -9.98
C ARG A 141 -5.19 28.17 -10.96
N THR A 142 -4.26 27.43 -11.59
CA THR A 142 -3.39 28.02 -12.61
C THR A 142 -4.21 28.44 -13.83
N LEU A 143 -5.08 27.56 -14.35
CA LEU A 143 -5.96 27.87 -15.48
C LEU A 143 -6.90 29.06 -15.21
N LEU A 144 -7.40 29.20 -13.98
CA LEU A 144 -8.17 30.38 -13.59
C LEU A 144 -7.30 31.65 -13.54
N LYS A 145 -6.08 31.58 -12.97
CA LYS A 145 -5.14 32.71 -12.95
C LYS A 145 -4.73 33.15 -14.36
N GLU A 146 -4.43 32.19 -15.24
CA GLU A 146 -4.13 32.39 -16.67
C GLU A 146 -5.30 33.06 -17.41
N ARG A 147 -6.56 32.69 -17.07
CA ARG A 147 -7.78 33.31 -17.61
C ARG A 147 -8.20 34.62 -16.92
N GLY A 148 -7.44 35.13 -15.94
CA GLY A 148 -7.76 36.34 -15.17
C GLY A 148 -8.93 36.19 -14.19
N LEU A 149 -9.31 34.96 -13.83
CA LEU A 149 -10.49 34.61 -13.04
C LEU A 149 -10.15 34.33 -11.56
N THR A 150 -11.15 34.46 -10.69
CA THR A 150 -10.97 34.33 -9.24
C THR A 150 -10.63 32.89 -8.81
N VAL A 151 -9.47 32.72 -8.17
CA VAL A 151 -8.91 31.43 -7.71
C VAL A 151 -9.43 30.96 -6.33
N LYS A 152 -10.32 31.75 -5.70
CA LYS A 152 -11.00 31.41 -4.43
C LYS A 152 -12.25 30.56 -4.70
N GLY A 153 -12.46 29.56 -3.85
CA GLY A 153 -13.62 28.67 -3.89
C GLY A 153 -13.28 27.19 -3.62
N LYS A 154 -14.31 26.35 -3.53
CA LYS A 154 -14.22 24.87 -3.52
C LYS A 154 -13.89 24.33 -4.92
N LYS A 155 -13.43 23.08 -5.03
CA LYS A 155 -13.04 22.47 -6.33
C LYS A 155 -14.12 22.63 -7.40
N ASP A 156 -15.38 22.37 -7.05
CA ASP A 156 -16.50 22.40 -8.00
C ASP A 156 -16.87 23.82 -8.44
N GLU A 157 -16.66 24.83 -7.59
CA GLU A 157 -16.82 26.25 -7.94
C GLU A 157 -15.74 26.69 -8.94
N LEU A 158 -14.49 26.23 -8.76
CA LEU A 158 -13.39 26.48 -9.71
C LEU A 158 -13.66 25.82 -11.06
N ILE A 159 -14.18 24.58 -11.05
CA ILE A 159 -14.58 23.85 -12.26
C ILE A 159 -15.76 24.53 -12.95
N ALA A 160 -16.79 24.95 -12.22
CA ALA A 160 -17.94 25.67 -12.78
C ALA A 160 -17.48 26.96 -13.47
N ARG A 161 -16.57 27.72 -12.84
CA ARG A 161 -15.97 28.96 -13.38
C ARG A 161 -15.04 28.74 -14.57
N LEU A 162 -14.53 27.52 -14.78
CA LEU A 162 -13.81 27.12 -16.00
C LEU A 162 -14.73 26.56 -17.10
N ARG A 163 -15.91 26.02 -16.73
CA ARG A 163 -16.95 25.54 -17.66
C ARG A 163 -17.90 26.65 -18.14
N SER A 164 -17.99 27.77 -17.44
CA SER A 164 -18.87 28.91 -17.76
C SER A 164 -18.24 29.94 -18.71
N LYS A 165 -17.24 29.52 -19.51
CA LYS A 165 -16.49 30.34 -20.48
C LYS A 165 -15.74 29.47 -21.48
#